data_AF-A0A819U996-F1
#
_entry.id   AF-A0A819U996-F1
#
_cell.length_a   1.000
_cell.length_b   1.000
_cell.length_c   1.000
_cell.angle_alpha   90.00
_cell.angle_beta   90.00
_cell.angle_gamma   90.00
#
_symmetry.space_group_name_H-M   'P 1'
#
loop_
_entity.id
_entity.type
_entity.pdbx_description
1 polymer ?
#
loop_
_entity_poly.entity_id
_entity_poly.type
_entity_poly.pdbx_seq_one_letter_code
_entity_poly.pdbx_strand_id
1 'polypeptide(L)'
;MLDIREEISVTHCSHGCQVAVVPIINCEVFTNGHGGLCIQPHLNNLSPDIVNSGWRDYGNRQGTIHILNIVSDLKMPISLAMNSVLVDKEPDHFQEILKYSKQEQNVEIIGHGLTNSYICCETFII
;
A
#
# COMPACT_ATOMS: atom_id res chain seq x y z
N MET A 1 -8.03 -29.73 16.82
CA MET A 1 -7.42 -28.84 15.82
C MET A 1 -8.25 -28.99 14.56
N LEU A 2 -8.97 -27.96 14.14
CA LEU A 2 -9.77 -28.01 12.91
C LEU A 2 -8.82 -27.83 11.73
N ASP A 3 -8.72 -28.84 10.86
CA ASP A 3 -8.06 -28.68 9.58
C ASP A 3 -9.03 -27.94 8.65
N ILE A 4 -8.67 -26.70 8.31
CA ILE A 4 -9.46 -25.78 7.46
C ILE A 4 -8.99 -25.80 6.00
N ARG A 5 -8.16 -26.77 5.61
CA ARG A 5 -7.66 -26.88 4.24
C ARG A 5 -8.78 -27.38 3.33
N GLU A 6 -9.02 -26.62 2.26
CA GLU A 6 -9.91 -26.97 1.17
C GLU A 6 -9.08 -27.18 -0.09
N GLU A 7 -9.42 -28.21 -0.88
CA GLU A 7 -8.80 -28.42 -2.18
C GLU A 7 -9.44 -27.47 -3.20
N ILE A 8 -8.71 -26.42 -3.58
CA ILE A 8 -9.18 -25.43 -4.54
C ILE A 8 -8.71 -25.83 -5.94
N SER A 9 -9.66 -26.11 -6.84
CA SER A 9 -9.35 -26.34 -8.24
C SER A 9 -9.12 -25.00 -8.95
N VAL A 10 -7.88 -24.70 -9.33
CA VAL A 10 -7.58 -23.59 -10.24
C VAL A 10 -8.02 -24.00 -11.64
N THR A 11 -9.17 -23.52 -12.08
CA THR A 11 -9.80 -23.95 -13.34
C THR A 11 -9.18 -23.29 -14.58
N HIS A 12 -8.57 -22.10 -14.43
CA HIS A 12 -7.95 -21.40 -15.55
C HIS A 12 -6.87 -20.39 -15.09
N CYS A 13 -5.67 -20.50 -15.64
CA CYS A 13 -4.65 -19.43 -15.64
C CYS A 13 -4.38 -19.06 -17.10
N SER A 14 -4.51 -17.78 -17.44
CA SER A 14 -4.29 -17.32 -18.81
C SER A 14 -2.89 -17.74 -19.30
N HIS A 15 -2.72 -18.09 -20.58
CA HIS A 15 -1.39 -18.41 -21.13
C HIS A 15 -0.67 -19.63 -20.51
N GLY A 16 -1.37 -20.53 -19.81
CA GLY A 16 -0.78 -21.75 -19.25
C GLY A 16 0.14 -21.49 -18.04
N CYS A 17 0.01 -20.34 -17.38
CA CYS A 17 0.77 -20.04 -16.18
C CYS A 17 0.43 -21.01 -15.04
N GLN A 18 1.45 -21.37 -14.26
CA GLN A 18 1.30 -22.18 -13.05
C GLN A 18 1.21 -21.32 -11.79
N VAL A 19 1.69 -20.08 -11.88
CA VAL A 19 1.74 -19.13 -10.76
C VAL A 19 1.29 -17.77 -11.29
N ALA A 20 0.35 -17.15 -10.59
CA ALA A 20 0.01 -15.75 -10.77
C ALA A 20 0.73 -14.92 -9.69
N VAL A 21 1.41 -13.85 -10.11
CA VAL A 21 2.05 -12.91 -9.20
C VAL A 21 1.31 -11.58 -9.32
N VAL A 22 0.85 -11.04 -8.19
CA VAL A 22 0.11 -9.78 -8.12
C VAL A 22 0.87 -8.83 -7.20
N PRO A 23 1.74 -7.96 -7.75
CA PRO A 23 2.46 -6.98 -6.94
C PRO A 23 1.50 -5.91 -6.44
N ILE A 24 1.49 -5.71 -5.13
CA ILE A 24 0.72 -4.66 -4.46
C ILE A 24 1.68 -3.74 -3.75
N ILE A 25 1.61 -2.44 -4.05
CA ILE A 25 2.40 -1.41 -3.40
C ILE A 25 1.47 -0.60 -2.50
N ASN A 26 1.79 -0.55 -1.22
CA ASN A 26 1.04 0.21 -0.23
C ASN A 26 1.44 1.69 -0.29
N CYS A 27 0.47 2.57 -0.51
CA CYS A 27 0.63 4.02 -0.43
C CYS A 27 -0.16 4.53 0.77
N GLU A 28 0.55 4.90 1.84
CA GLU A 28 -0.04 5.03 3.18
C GLU A 28 0.42 6.30 3.88
N VAL A 29 -0.49 6.91 4.62
CA VAL A 29 -0.18 7.99 5.57
C VAL A 29 -0.60 7.56 6.97
N PHE A 30 0.26 7.90 7.92
CA PHE A 30 0.11 7.52 9.31
C PHE A 30 -0.05 8.77 10.18
N THR A 31 -0.94 8.70 11.16
CA THR A 31 -1.09 9.76 12.16
C THR A 31 0.04 9.67 13.17
N ASN A 32 0.78 10.76 13.34
CA ASN A 32 1.85 10.86 14.34
C ASN A 32 1.34 10.51 15.74
N GLY A 33 2.13 9.74 16.49
CA GLY A 33 1.81 9.34 17.87
C GLY A 33 0.72 8.28 17.98
N HIS A 34 0.15 7.82 16.87
CA HIS A 34 -0.73 6.66 16.83
C HIS A 34 0.01 5.47 16.23
N GLY A 35 -0.43 4.26 16.61
CA GLY A 35 0.20 3.01 16.21
C GLY A 35 0.20 2.78 14.70
N GLY A 36 0.91 1.73 14.29
CA GLY A 36 1.04 1.27 12.91
C GLY A 36 2.15 0.23 12.84
N LEU A 37 2.29 -0.48 11.72
CA LEU A 37 3.44 -1.36 11.51
C LEU A 37 4.72 -0.53 11.56
N CYS A 38 5.63 -0.85 12.48
CA CYS A 38 6.89 -0.15 12.68
C CYS A 38 8.04 -1.11 12.43
N ILE A 39 9.04 -0.67 11.66
CA ILE A 39 10.26 -1.46 11.43
C ILE A 39 11.06 -1.59 12.73
N GLN A 40 11.01 -0.57 13.58
CA GLN A 40 11.64 -0.56 14.90
C GLN A 40 10.58 -0.33 15.99
N PRO A 41 9.82 -1.36 16.38
CA PRO A 41 8.72 -1.22 17.35
C PRO A 41 9.15 -0.65 18.70
N HIS A 42 10.39 -0.91 19.11
CA HIS A 42 10.98 -0.42 20.36
C HIS A 42 11.19 1.10 20.40
N LEU A 43 11.16 1.77 19.23
CA LEU A 43 11.30 3.23 19.12
C LEU A 43 9.96 3.97 18.97
N ASN A 44 8.85 3.23 18.83
CA ASN A 44 7.52 3.79 18.57
C ASN A 44 6.98 4.69 19.71
N ASN A 45 7.60 4.63 20.90
CA ASN A 45 7.25 5.47 22.05
C ASN A 45 8.04 6.79 22.11
N LEU A 46 8.96 7.03 21.18
CA LEU A 46 9.70 8.28 21.11
C LEU A 46 8.83 9.38 20.51
N SER A 47 8.93 10.60 21.06
CA SER A 47 8.26 11.78 20.53
C SER A 47 9.30 12.89 20.32
N PRO A 48 9.62 13.25 19.06
CA PRO A 48 9.07 12.69 17.82
C PRO A 48 9.60 11.28 17.49
N ASP A 49 8.78 10.45 16.82
CA ASP A 49 9.20 9.17 16.26
C ASP A 49 9.93 9.40 14.92
N ILE A 50 11.17 9.87 15.02
CA ILE A 50 12.00 10.25 13.86
C ILE A 50 12.26 9.05 12.96
N VAL A 51 12.46 7.86 13.55
CA VAL A 51 12.83 6.68 12.77
C VAL A 51 11.67 6.22 11.91
N ASN A 52 10.47 6.10 12.46
CA ASN A 52 9.35 5.66 11.63
C ASN A 52 8.82 6.75 10.71
N SER A 53 8.84 8.02 11.12
CA SER A 53 8.45 9.12 10.22
C SER A 53 9.40 9.25 9.01
N GLY A 54 10.71 9.06 9.19
CA GLY A 54 11.68 9.23 8.12
C GLY A 54 11.50 8.28 6.94
N TRP A 55 11.33 6.97 7.19
CA TRP A 55 11.14 6.01 6.10
C TRP A 55 9.74 6.09 5.47
N ARG A 56 8.71 6.50 6.24
CA ARG A 56 7.36 6.75 5.71
C ARG A 56 7.33 7.97 4.79
N ASP A 57 7.97 9.08 5.20
CA ASP A 57 8.13 10.27 4.35
C ASP A 57 8.84 9.91 3.05
N TYR A 58 9.97 9.21 3.15
CA TYR A 58 10.72 8.81 1.96
C TYR A 58 9.88 7.93 1.03
N GLY A 59 9.11 6.99 1.58
CA GLY A 59 8.20 6.13 0.83
C GLY A 59 7.24 6.93 -0.04
N ASN A 60 6.49 7.86 0.54
CA ASN A 60 5.53 8.68 -0.21
C ASN A 60 6.23 9.68 -1.13
N ARG A 61 7.23 10.41 -0.63
CA ARG A 61 7.85 11.51 -1.37
C ARG A 61 8.68 11.04 -2.57
N GLN A 62 9.41 9.93 -2.44
CA GLN A 62 10.35 9.47 -3.48
C GLN A 62 10.19 7.99 -3.83
N GLY A 63 9.90 7.13 -2.85
CA GLY A 63 9.88 5.68 -3.01
C GLY A 63 8.82 5.20 -4.00
N THR A 64 7.60 5.68 -3.86
CA THR A 64 6.48 5.33 -4.73
C THR A 64 6.79 5.66 -6.19
N ILE A 65 7.26 6.87 -6.48
CA ILE A 65 7.56 7.30 -7.86
C ILE A 65 8.73 6.50 -8.44
N HIS A 66 9.73 6.18 -7.62
CA HIS A 66 10.83 5.32 -8.05
C HIS A 66 10.34 3.91 -8.45
N ILE A 67 9.48 3.30 -7.64
CA ILE A 67 8.86 2.01 -7.97
C ILE A 67 8.01 2.11 -9.23
N LEU A 68 7.21 3.17 -9.35
CA LEU A 68 6.38 3.42 -10.53
C LEU A 68 7.22 3.43 -11.81
N ASN A 69 8.33 4.17 -11.83
CA ASN A 69 9.24 4.22 -12.97
C ASN A 69 9.78 2.83 -13.33
N ILE A 70 10.22 2.05 -12.34
CA ILE A 70 10.73 0.68 -12.57
C ILE A 70 9.65 -0.21 -13.21
N VAL A 71 8.40 -0.14 -12.73
CA VAL A 71 7.35 -1.02 -13.25
C VAL A 71 6.85 -0.59 -14.63
N SER A 72 6.92 0.70 -14.99
CA SER A 72 6.65 1.14 -16.37
C SER A 72 7.77 0.70 -17.32
N ASP A 73 9.04 0.81 -16.91
CA ASP A 73 10.16 0.29 -17.70
C ASP A 73 10.01 -1.21 -17.99
N LEU A 74 9.53 -1.96 -16.99
CA LEU A 74 9.25 -3.40 -17.12
C LEU A 74 7.89 -3.73 -17.76
N LYS A 75 7.04 -2.72 -18.00
CA LYS A 75 5.63 -2.87 -18.42
C LYS A 75 4.86 -3.87 -17.54
N MET A 76 5.19 -3.91 -16.25
CA MET A 76 4.63 -4.86 -15.29
C MET A 76 3.34 -4.30 -14.69
N PRO A 77 2.23 -5.04 -14.70
CA PRO A 77 1.01 -4.60 -14.02
C PRO A 77 1.17 -4.63 -12.51
N ILE A 78 0.73 -3.56 -11.84
CA ILE A 78 0.72 -3.45 -10.38
C ILE A 78 -0.59 -2.85 -9.86
N SER A 79 -0.87 -3.10 -8.58
CA SER A 79 -1.93 -2.39 -7.85
C SER A 79 -1.32 -1.51 -6.75
N LEU A 80 -1.79 -0.27 -6.65
CA LEU A 80 -1.47 0.66 -5.57
C LEU A 80 -2.59 0.62 -4.55
N ALA A 81 -2.33 0.03 -3.38
CA ALA A 81 -3.28 -0.01 -2.28
C ALA A 81 -3.17 1.27 -1.45
N MET A 82 -4.17 2.14 -1.54
CA MET A 82 -4.11 3.50 -1.01
C MET A 82 -5.11 3.75 0.12
N ASN A 83 -4.66 4.31 1.24
CA ASN A 83 -5.57 4.82 2.26
C ASN A 83 -6.27 6.09 1.78
N SER A 84 -7.57 6.26 2.05
CA SER A 84 -8.29 7.45 1.58
C SER A 84 -7.82 8.75 2.23
N VAL A 85 -7.31 8.71 3.47
CA VAL A 85 -6.71 9.88 4.14
C VAL A 85 -5.49 10.46 3.39
N LEU A 86 -4.85 9.67 2.52
CA LEU A 86 -3.74 10.14 1.69
C LEU A 86 -4.15 11.28 0.78
N VAL A 87 -5.37 11.22 0.23
CA VAL A 87 -5.89 12.24 -0.69
C VAL A 87 -5.90 13.62 -0.04
N ASP A 88 -6.23 13.69 1.25
CA ASP A 88 -6.31 14.95 1.99
C ASP A 88 -4.95 15.38 2.58
N LYS A 89 -4.12 14.41 3.02
CA LYS A 89 -2.85 14.69 3.72
C LYS A 89 -1.69 14.96 2.78
N GLU A 90 -1.64 14.28 1.66
CA GLU A 90 -0.55 14.33 0.67
C GLU A 90 -1.13 14.55 -0.73
N PRO A 91 -1.86 15.66 -0.97
CA PRO A 91 -2.59 15.88 -2.22
C PRO A 91 -1.66 15.92 -3.43
N ASP A 92 -0.47 16.49 -3.31
CA ASP A 92 0.50 16.55 -4.41
C ASP A 92 0.98 15.15 -4.80
N HIS A 93 1.28 14.30 -3.82
CA HIS A 93 1.63 12.90 -4.04
C HIS A 93 0.49 12.13 -4.71
N PHE A 94 -0.75 12.33 -4.23
CA PHE A 94 -1.93 11.73 -4.84
C PHE A 94 -2.10 12.16 -6.31
N GLN A 95 -1.94 13.46 -6.61
CA GLN A 95 -2.02 13.96 -7.99
C GLN A 95 -0.95 13.35 -8.88
N GLU A 96 0.27 13.15 -8.37
CA GLU A 96 1.35 12.51 -9.11
C GLU A 96 1.03 11.05 -9.45
N ILE A 97 0.58 10.27 -8.46
CA ILE A 97 0.11 8.90 -8.68
C ILE A 97 -1.04 8.86 -9.69
N LEU A 98 -2.03 9.74 -9.54
CA LEU A 98 -3.20 9.78 -10.42
C LEU A 98 -2.81 10.13 -11.85
N LYS A 99 -1.87 11.06 -12.03
CA LYS A 99 -1.29 11.37 -13.34
C LYS A 99 -0.60 10.15 -13.94
N TYR A 100 0.22 9.46 -13.14
CA TYR A 100 0.92 8.26 -13.59
C TYR A 100 -0.04 7.16 -14.03
N SER A 101 -1.01 6.80 -13.20
CA SER A 101 -2.03 5.77 -13.49
C SER A 101 -2.87 6.10 -14.72
N LYS A 102 -3.08 7.39 -15.05
CA LYS A 102 -3.75 7.79 -16.30
C LYS A 102 -2.87 7.64 -17.54
N GLN A 103 -1.55 7.78 -17.40
CA GLN A 103 -0.60 7.67 -18.50
C GLN A 103 -0.24 6.21 -18.78
N GLU A 104 -0.14 5.41 -17.72
CA GLU A 104 0.34 4.05 -17.72
C GLU A 104 -0.82 3.08 -17.44
N GLN A 105 -1.28 2.34 -18.45
CA GLN A 105 -2.45 1.44 -18.34
C GLN A 105 -2.23 0.22 -17.42
N ASN A 106 -1.01 0.03 -16.91
CA ASN A 106 -0.60 -1.08 -16.05
C ASN A 106 -0.61 -0.75 -14.55
N VAL A 107 -1.13 0.41 -14.15
CA VAL A 107 -1.21 0.82 -12.73
C VAL A 107 -2.66 1.01 -12.31
N GLU A 108 -3.14 0.14 -11.43
CA GLU A 108 -4.47 0.22 -10.83
C GLU A 108 -4.40 0.81 -9.41
N ILE A 109 -5.33 1.70 -9.05
CA ILE A 109 -5.46 2.22 -7.68
C ILE A 109 -6.61 1.49 -6.98
N ILE A 110 -6.32 0.83 -5.86
CA ILE A 110 -7.31 0.11 -5.06
C ILE A 110 -7.43 0.72 -3.66
N GLY A 111 -8.63 0.65 -3.09
CA GLY A 111 -8.88 1.17 -1.75
C GLY A 111 -8.25 0.30 -0.66
N HIS A 112 -7.52 0.94 0.27
CA HIS A 112 -6.91 0.31 1.43
C HIS A 112 -7.52 0.82 2.76
N GLY A 113 -8.81 1.18 2.75
CA GLY A 113 -9.50 1.71 3.93
C GLY A 113 -9.15 3.16 4.26
N LEU A 114 -9.68 3.67 5.38
CA LEU A 114 -9.51 5.06 5.78
C LEU A 114 -8.05 5.38 6.18
N THR A 115 -7.50 4.59 7.10
CA THR A 115 -6.15 4.75 7.63
C THR A 115 -5.69 3.46 8.31
N ASN A 116 -4.38 3.21 8.31
CA ASN A 116 -3.75 2.07 9.00
C ASN A 116 -3.20 2.46 10.39
N SER A 117 -3.54 3.65 10.90
CA SER A 117 -3.01 4.16 12.18
C SER A 117 -3.76 3.63 13.41
N TYR A 118 -4.92 3.02 13.19
CA TYR A 118 -5.80 2.52 14.25
C TYR A 118 -6.16 1.07 13.96
N ILE A 119 -6.20 0.24 15.01
CA ILE A 119 -6.71 -1.13 14.89
C ILE A 119 -8.23 -1.04 14.75
N CYS A 120 -8.79 -1.84 13.83
CA CYS A 120 -10.22 -1.88 13.48
C CYS A 120 -11.18 -2.17 14.65
N CYS A 121 -10.69 -2.36 15.88
CA CYS A 121 -11.52 -2.54 17.07
C CYS A 121 -12.16 -1.24 17.58
N GLU A 122 -11.80 -0.05 17.07
CA GLU A 122 -12.31 1.22 17.59
C GLU A 122 -13.02 2.15 16.57
N THR A 123 -13.46 1.66 15.41
CA THR A 123 -14.17 2.55 14.47
C THR A 123 -15.42 1.89 13.89
N PHE A 124 -16.55 2.43 14.31
CA PHE A 124 -17.95 2.10 14.03
C PHE A 124 -18.23 1.49 12.65
N ILE A 125 -18.92 0.34 12.69
CA ILE A 125 -19.86 -0.09 11.67
C ILE A 125 -20.93 1.02 11.56
N ILE A 126 -21.07 1.61 10.38
CA ILE A 126 -22.30 2.29 9.96
C ILE A 126 -23.12 1.30 9.13
#